data_AF-A0A931Z451-F1
#
_entry.id   AF-A0A931Z451-F1
#
_cell.length_a   1.000
_cell.length_b   1.000
_cell.length_c   1.000
_cell.angle_alpha   90.00
_cell.angle_beta   90.00
_cell.angle_gamma   90.00
#
_symmetry.space_group_name_H-M   'P 1'
#
loop_
_entity.id
_entity.type
_entity.pdbx_description
1 polymer ?
#
loop_
_entity_poly.entity_id
_entity_poly.type
_entity_poly.pdbx_seq_one_letter_code
_entity_poly.pdbx_strand_id
1 'polypeptide(L)'
;MKTRRDFIKTGLALGAGFSLVDLGGLFAAGTPHPAAGTVAPGTARPLLVAVRDSDRVTMLDKALETLGGIGAFVRPGQTVLIKPNMGWDVRPERGANTHPSLIARLVKLCRGAGARSVSVFDNTCDQWERCYEHSGVAQAAREAGAVVVN
;
A
#
# COMPACT_ATOMS: atom_id res chain seq x y z
N MET A 1 -31.08 -8.36 35.56
CA MET A 1 -31.74 -7.37 34.69
C MET A 1 -33.20 -7.78 34.53
N LYS A 2 -34.16 -6.97 35.00
CA LYS A 2 -35.59 -7.36 34.97
C LYS A 2 -36.48 -6.39 34.19
N THR A 3 -36.01 -5.18 33.83
CA THR A 3 -36.77 -4.24 32.98
C THR A 3 -35.89 -3.51 31.96
N ARG A 4 -36.52 -2.92 30.92
CA ARG A 4 -35.84 -2.05 29.91
C ARG A 4 -35.15 -0.84 30.55
N ARG A 5 -35.73 -0.30 31.62
CA ARG A 5 -35.17 0.83 32.36
C ARG A 5 -33.90 0.42 33.10
N ASP A 6 -33.87 -0.78 33.68
CA ASP A 6 -32.67 -1.32 34.33
C ASP A 6 -31.56 -1.55 33.29
N PHE A 7 -31.91 -2.07 32.11
CA PHE A 7 -30.96 -2.23 31.00
C PHE A 7 -30.28 -0.91 30.61
N ILE A 8 -31.07 0.16 30.41
CA ILE A 8 -30.54 1.47 30.02
C ILE A 8 -29.68 2.07 31.15
N LYS A 9 -30.13 1.98 32.40
CA LYS A 9 -29.37 2.49 33.55
C LYS A 9 -28.04 1.75 33.74
N THR A 10 -28.05 0.42 33.64
CA THR A 10 -26.83 -0.39 33.71
C THR A 10 -25.89 -0.08 32.55
N GLY A 11 -26.42 0.07 31.33
CA GLY A 11 -25.63 0.43 30.15
C GLY A 11 -24.96 1.80 30.27
N LEU A 12 -25.70 2.81 30.75
CA LEU A 12 -25.15 4.17 30.96
C LEU A 12 -24.07 4.18 32.05
N ALA A 13 -24.28 3.45 33.15
CA ALA A 13 -23.32 3.37 34.24
C ALA A 13 -22.03 2.65 33.82
N LEU A 14 -22.13 1.57 33.05
CA LEU A 14 -20.97 0.87 32.48
C LEU A 14 -20.21 1.74 31.47
N GLY A 15 -20.93 2.44 30.58
CA GLY A 15 -20.33 3.36 29.61
C GLY A 15 -19.60 4.52 30.29
N ALA A 16 -20.20 5.14 31.31
CA ALA A 16 -19.57 6.19 32.10
C ALA A 16 -18.32 5.69 32.84
N GLY A 17 -18.36 4.46 33.38
CA GLY A 17 -17.20 3.82 34.00
C GLY A 17 -16.05 3.64 33.01
N PHE A 18 -16.33 3.19 31.79
CA PHE A 18 -15.33 3.04 30.73
C PHE A 18 -14.76 4.38 30.22
N SER A 19 -15.56 5.46 30.28
CA SER A 19 -15.16 6.80 29.84
C SER A 19 -14.08 7.43 30.74
N LEU A 20 -13.95 6.95 31.97
CA LEU A 20 -12.99 7.42 32.97
C LEU A 20 -11.72 6.57 33.03
N VAL A 21 -11.67 5.47 32.27
CA VAL A 21 -10.48 4.62 32.20
C VAL A 21 -9.50 5.23 31.19
N ASP A 22 -8.28 5.52 31.64
CA ASP A 22 -7.18 5.85 30.75
C ASP A 22 -6.78 4.60 29.95
N LEU A 23 -7.41 4.42 28.80
CA LEU A 23 -7.10 3.38 27.82
C LEU A 23 -5.87 3.74 26.97
N GLY A 24 -5.17 4.84 27.26
CA GLY A 24 -3.94 5.23 26.58
C GLY A 24 -2.90 4.11 26.60
N GLY A 25 -2.81 3.35 27.70
CA GLY A 25 -1.96 2.16 27.82
C GLY A 25 -2.36 0.97 26.93
N LEU A 26 -3.64 0.85 26.54
CA LEU A 26 -4.13 -0.22 25.66
C LEU A 26 -3.73 0.03 24.20
N PHE A 27 -3.66 1.30 23.78
CA PHE A 27 -3.20 1.70 22.45
C PHE A 27 -1.69 2.03 22.40
N ALA A 28 -1.07 2.27 23.56
CA ALA A 28 0.38 2.47 23.69
C ALA A 28 1.20 1.18 23.60
N ALA A 29 0.55 0.02 23.48
CA ALA A 29 1.20 -1.24 23.10
C ALA A 29 1.53 -1.32 21.60
N GLY A 30 1.46 -0.21 20.86
CA GLY A 30 2.33 -0.04 19.72
C GLY A 30 3.76 -0.05 20.25
N THR A 31 4.43 -1.20 20.15
CA THR A 31 5.86 -1.31 20.45
C THR A 31 6.55 -0.05 19.92
N PRO A 32 7.35 0.67 20.73
CA PRO A 32 8.19 1.72 20.20
C PRO A 32 8.95 1.10 19.05
N HIS A 33 8.55 1.43 17.83
CA HIS A 33 9.29 0.98 16.68
C HIS A 33 10.66 1.62 16.89
N PRO A 34 11.76 0.87 16.91
CA PRO A 34 13.06 1.48 17.02
C PRO A 34 13.08 2.60 15.98
N ALA A 35 13.24 3.84 16.45
CA ALA A 35 13.33 5.01 15.60
C ALA A 35 14.28 4.60 14.49
N ALA A 36 13.78 4.61 13.24
CA ALA A 36 14.45 4.04 12.08
C ALA A 36 15.93 4.35 12.23
N GLY A 37 16.71 3.31 12.54
CA GLY A 37 18.10 3.51 12.95
C GLY A 37 18.73 4.39 11.91
N THR A 38 19.28 5.53 12.33
CA THR A 38 20.09 6.37 11.44
C THR A 38 21.11 5.43 10.84
N VAL A 39 20.93 5.12 9.54
CA VAL A 39 21.86 4.28 8.81
C VAL A 39 23.18 4.99 8.94
N ALA A 40 24.11 4.41 9.72
CA ALA A 40 25.47 4.90 9.78
C ALA A 40 25.94 5.07 8.32
N PRO A 41 26.60 6.17 7.96
CA PRO A 41 26.98 6.42 6.57
C PRO A 41 28.03 5.39 6.14
N GLY A 42 27.56 4.22 5.74
CA GLY A 42 28.24 3.28 4.87
C GLY A 42 27.77 3.58 3.46
N THR A 43 28.68 3.60 2.52
CA THR A 43 28.48 3.90 1.09
C THR A 43 27.54 2.93 0.36
N ALA A 44 26.92 1.98 1.06
CA ALA A 44 26.06 0.96 0.51
C ALA A 44 24.58 1.35 0.61
N ARG A 45 23.87 1.24 -0.52
CA ARG A 45 22.42 1.41 -0.60
C ARG A 45 21.70 0.52 0.44
N PRO A 46 20.69 1.03 1.16
CA PRO A 46 19.93 0.21 2.11
C PRO A 46 19.25 -0.98 1.41
N LEU A 47 19.17 -2.11 2.11
CA LEU A 47 18.47 -3.30 1.61
C LEU A 47 16.95 -3.19 1.74
N LEU A 48 16.46 -2.41 2.70
CA LEU A 48 15.05 -2.21 2.99
C LEU A 48 14.81 -0.76 3.40
N VAL A 49 13.72 -0.17 2.89
CA VAL A 49 13.27 1.17 3.24
C VAL A 49 11.80 1.12 3.61
N ALA A 50 11.44 1.79 4.70
CA ALA A 50 10.06 1.98 5.13
C ALA A 50 9.75 3.48 5.20
N VAL A 51 8.74 3.93 4.45
CA VAL A 51 8.23 5.30 4.45
C VAL A 51 6.79 5.27 4.95
N ARG A 52 6.40 6.24 5.78
CA ARG A 52 5.07 6.33 6.40
C ARG A 52 4.53 7.75 6.33
N ASP A 53 3.25 7.90 6.66
CA ASP A 53 2.59 9.17 6.98
C ASP A 53 2.50 10.18 5.81
N SER A 54 2.34 9.71 4.57
CA SER A 54 1.99 10.53 3.41
C SER A 54 1.07 9.80 2.44
N ASP A 55 0.69 10.45 1.33
CA ASP A 55 -0.04 9.76 0.27
C ASP A 55 0.84 8.69 -0.40
N ARG A 56 0.18 7.71 -1.03
CA ARG A 56 0.79 6.51 -1.59
C ARG A 56 1.88 6.82 -2.62
N VAL A 57 1.66 7.82 -3.48
CA VAL A 57 2.60 8.18 -4.55
C VAL A 57 3.85 8.83 -3.96
N THR A 58 3.67 9.76 -3.02
CA THR A 58 4.79 10.37 -2.29
C THR A 58 5.60 9.33 -1.52
N MET A 59 4.96 8.34 -0.91
CA MET A 59 5.67 7.26 -0.22
C MET A 59 6.51 6.41 -1.19
N LEU A 60 5.96 6.06 -2.36
CA LEU A 60 6.69 5.30 -3.39
C LEU A 60 7.92 6.07 -3.88
N ASP A 61 7.76 7.36 -4.20
CA ASP A 61 8.85 8.19 -4.71
C ASP A 61 10.00 8.30 -3.70
N LYS A 62 9.68 8.60 -2.43
CA LYS A 62 10.68 8.66 -1.35
C LYS A 62 11.37 7.32 -1.10
N ALA A 63 10.61 6.21 -1.14
CA ALA A 63 11.17 4.89 -0.94
C ALA A 63 12.16 4.54 -2.06
N LEU A 64 11.80 4.81 -3.32
CA LEU A 64 12.69 4.59 -4.46
C LEU A 64 13.92 5.51 -4.41
N GLU A 65 13.75 6.79 -4.11
CA GLU A 65 14.87 7.73 -3.94
C GLU A 65 15.88 7.22 -2.91
N THR A 66 15.41 6.78 -1.74
CA THR A 66 16.26 6.22 -0.67
C THR A 66 16.93 4.91 -1.11
N LEU A 67 16.31 4.15 -2.00
CA LEU A 67 16.86 2.95 -2.64
C LEU A 67 17.75 3.27 -3.87
N GLY A 68 18.20 4.51 -4.05
CA GLY A 68 19.07 4.90 -5.17
C GLY A 68 18.33 5.20 -6.48
N GLY A 69 17.02 5.45 -6.40
CA GLY A 69 16.15 5.79 -7.52
C GLY A 69 15.72 4.59 -8.37
N ILE A 70 14.79 4.82 -9.29
CA ILE A 70 14.30 3.78 -10.21
C ILE A 70 15.42 3.22 -11.11
N GLY A 71 16.44 4.03 -11.42
CA GLY A 71 17.59 3.65 -12.23
C GLY A 71 18.47 2.56 -11.58
N ALA A 72 18.37 2.36 -10.27
CA ALA A 72 19.01 1.24 -9.59
C ALA A 72 18.40 -0.13 -9.96
N PHE A 73 17.18 -0.14 -10.51
CA PHE A 73 16.42 -1.34 -10.84
C PHE A 73 16.14 -1.48 -12.34
N VAL A 74 15.94 -0.36 -13.03
CA VAL A 74 15.57 -0.31 -14.45
C VAL A 74 16.64 0.43 -15.24
N ARG A 75 17.23 -0.25 -16.22
CA ARG A 75 18.21 0.31 -17.16
C ARG A 75 17.56 0.58 -18.52
N PRO A 76 18.05 1.56 -19.29
CA PRO A 76 17.56 1.84 -20.63
C PRO A 76 17.54 0.59 -21.52
N GLY A 77 16.47 0.42 -22.30
CA GLY A 77 16.30 -0.70 -23.22
C GLY A 77 15.79 -2.01 -22.58
N GLN A 78 15.65 -2.09 -21.25
CA GLN A 78 15.11 -3.28 -20.61
C GLN A 78 13.60 -3.43 -20.84
N THR A 79 13.16 -4.69 -20.87
CA THR A 79 11.74 -5.04 -20.76
C THR A 79 11.43 -5.31 -19.29
N VAL A 80 10.41 -4.66 -18.75
CA VAL A 80 10.05 -4.69 -17.32
C VAL A 80 8.67 -5.30 -17.16
N LEU A 81 8.52 -6.27 -16.26
CA LEU A 81 7.23 -6.78 -15.80
C LEU A 81 6.98 -6.26 -14.38
N ILE A 82 5.84 -5.62 -14.16
CA ILE A 82 5.37 -5.22 -12.83
C ILE A 82 4.31 -6.23 -12.41
N LYS A 83 4.55 -6.91 -11.28
CA LYS A 83 3.61 -7.87 -10.70
C LYS A 83 2.92 -7.30 -9.45
N PRO A 84 1.83 -6.51 -9.59
CA PRO A 84 1.05 -6.06 -8.45
C PRO A 84 0.34 -7.23 -7.74
N ASN A 85 -0.40 -6.90 -6.68
CA ASN A 85 -1.49 -7.74 -6.20
C ASN A 85 -2.81 -7.22 -6.81
N MET A 86 -3.46 -8.02 -7.63
CA MET A 86 -4.78 -7.81 -8.24
C MET A 86 -5.63 -9.08 -8.01
N GLY A 87 -5.44 -9.79 -6.91
CA GLY A 87 -5.98 -11.14 -6.73
C GLY A 87 -7.49 -11.22 -6.52
N TRP A 88 -8.14 -10.12 -6.13
CA TRP A 88 -9.52 -10.13 -5.63
C TRP A 88 -10.46 -9.30 -6.49
N ASP A 89 -11.67 -9.79 -6.71
CA ASP A 89 -12.71 -9.09 -7.47
C ASP A 89 -13.39 -8.00 -6.63
N VAL A 90 -12.65 -6.95 -6.31
CA VAL A 90 -13.13 -5.84 -5.48
C VAL A 90 -12.57 -4.50 -5.90
N ARG A 91 -13.34 -3.44 -5.62
CA ARG A 91 -12.99 -2.06 -5.94
C ARG A 91 -11.84 -1.53 -5.06
N PRO A 92 -11.10 -0.50 -5.52
CA PRO A 92 -9.94 0.05 -4.79
C PRO A 92 -10.24 0.50 -3.36
N GLU A 93 -11.47 0.98 -3.10
CA GLU A 93 -11.89 1.48 -1.80
C GLU A 93 -11.86 0.40 -0.71
N ARG A 94 -11.94 -0.89 -1.09
CA ARG A 94 -11.83 -2.02 -0.15
C ARG A 94 -10.39 -2.30 0.29
N GLY A 95 -9.39 -1.86 -0.47
CA GLY A 95 -7.98 -2.01 -0.11
C GLY A 95 -7.42 -3.46 -0.14
N ALA A 96 -8.07 -4.40 -0.85
CA ALA A 96 -7.58 -5.78 -0.95
C ALA A 96 -6.48 -5.98 -2.01
N ASN A 97 -6.42 -5.07 -2.99
CA ASN A 97 -5.48 -5.08 -4.11
C ASN A 97 -4.49 -3.90 -4.00
N THR A 98 -3.38 -3.95 -4.73
CA THR A 98 -2.48 -2.80 -4.88
C THR A 98 -3.23 -1.63 -5.50
N HIS A 99 -3.10 -0.44 -4.91
CA HIS A 99 -3.87 0.72 -5.36
C HIS A 99 -3.46 1.15 -6.79
N PRO A 100 -4.42 1.46 -7.69
CA PRO A 100 -4.12 1.81 -9.09
C PRO A 100 -3.13 2.97 -9.27
N SER A 101 -3.20 3.99 -8.39
CA SER A 101 -2.30 5.15 -8.44
C SER A 101 -0.82 4.79 -8.25
N LEU A 102 -0.52 3.76 -7.46
CA LEU A 102 0.86 3.28 -7.28
C LEU A 102 1.38 2.63 -8.56
N ILE A 103 0.54 1.84 -9.22
CA ILE A 103 0.91 1.16 -10.46
C ILE A 103 1.11 2.17 -11.58
N ALA A 104 0.21 3.15 -11.73
CA ALA A 104 0.39 4.23 -12.69
C ALA A 104 1.70 5.00 -12.48
N ARG A 105 2.04 5.34 -11.22
CA ARG A 105 3.31 6.01 -10.92
C ARG A 105 4.51 5.15 -11.26
N LEU A 106 4.51 3.88 -10.85
CA LEU A 106 5.63 2.97 -11.07
C LEU A 106 5.87 2.72 -12.57
N VAL A 107 4.80 2.54 -13.36
CA VAL A 107 4.89 2.42 -14.82
C VAL A 107 5.57 3.66 -15.42
N LYS A 108 5.14 4.86 -15.03
CA LYS A 108 5.73 6.13 -15.51
C LYS A 108 7.21 6.23 -15.14
N LEU A 109 7.60 5.82 -13.94
CA LEU A 109 9.00 5.80 -13.50
C LEU A 109 9.84 4.82 -14.34
N CYS A 110 9.34 3.60 -14.57
CA CYS A 110 10.02 2.61 -15.42
C CYS A 110 10.20 3.12 -16.86
N ARG A 111 9.16 3.73 -17.44
CA ARG A 111 9.23 4.35 -18.78
C ARG A 111 10.21 5.52 -18.81
N GLY A 112 10.16 6.40 -17.81
CA GLY A 112 11.09 7.53 -17.66
C GLY A 112 12.55 7.10 -17.51
N ALA A 113 12.80 5.92 -16.94
CA ALA A 113 14.13 5.30 -16.86
C ALA A 113 14.62 4.69 -18.21
N GLY A 114 13.80 4.77 -19.26
CA GLY A 114 14.15 4.27 -20.59
C GLY A 114 13.78 2.79 -20.84
N ALA A 115 12.86 2.22 -20.06
CA ALA A 115 12.37 0.87 -20.34
C ALA A 115 11.77 0.76 -21.75
N ARG A 116 12.23 -0.22 -22.53
CA ARG A 116 11.73 -0.51 -23.88
C ARG A 116 10.24 -0.87 -23.84
N SER A 117 9.85 -1.71 -22.89
CA SER A 117 8.46 -2.07 -22.64
C SER A 117 8.23 -2.28 -21.15
N VAL A 118 7.01 -1.95 -20.71
CA VAL A 118 6.54 -2.22 -19.35
C VAL A 118 5.24 -3.01 -19.49
N SER A 119 5.17 -4.18 -18.86
CA SER A 119 3.95 -4.97 -18.77
C SER A 119 3.48 -5.09 -17.32
N VAL A 120 2.17 -5.29 -17.14
CA VAL A 120 1.54 -5.51 -15.83
C VAL A 120 0.77 -6.82 -15.88
N PHE A 121 1.00 -7.67 -14.90
CA PHE A 121 0.41 -9.02 -14.78
C PHE A 121 0.22 -9.39 -13.31
N ASP A 122 -0.83 -10.13 -13.00
CA ASP A 122 -0.94 -10.87 -11.75
C ASP A 122 -1.70 -12.18 -11.94
N ASN A 123 -1.41 -13.16 -11.07
CA ASN A 123 -2.10 -14.44 -11.01
C ASN A 123 -3.21 -14.37 -9.95
N THR A 124 -4.47 -14.31 -10.38
CA THR A 124 -5.58 -13.93 -9.50
C THR A 124 -6.15 -15.10 -8.69
N CYS A 125 -6.82 -14.77 -7.59
CA CYS A 125 -7.57 -15.74 -6.78
C CYS A 125 -9.01 -15.87 -7.27
N ASP A 126 -9.68 -14.74 -7.52
CA ASP A 126 -11.00 -14.72 -8.16
C ASP A 126 -10.88 -14.70 -9.69
N GLN A 127 -12.01 -14.63 -10.40
CA GLN A 127 -12.04 -14.58 -11.87
C GLN A 127 -11.25 -13.38 -12.41
N TRP A 128 -10.24 -13.67 -13.24
CA TRP A 128 -9.19 -12.71 -13.57
C TRP A 128 -9.69 -11.47 -14.31
N GLU A 129 -10.66 -11.58 -15.22
CA GLU A 129 -11.18 -10.44 -15.97
C GLU A 129 -11.76 -9.39 -15.01
N ARG A 130 -12.57 -9.86 -14.05
CA ARG A 130 -13.22 -9.01 -13.04
C ARG A 130 -12.21 -8.44 -12.05
N CYS A 131 -11.23 -9.24 -11.62
CA CYS A 131 -10.12 -8.75 -10.81
C CYS A 131 -9.37 -7.58 -11.49
N TYR A 132 -9.04 -7.73 -12.77
CA TYR A 132 -8.30 -6.71 -13.52
C TYR A 132 -9.14 -5.45 -13.74
N GLU A 133 -10.43 -5.62 -14.00
CA GLU A 133 -11.39 -4.52 -14.21
C GLU A 133 -11.70 -3.78 -12.90
N HIS A 134 -12.24 -4.49 -11.90
CA HIS A 134 -12.72 -3.87 -10.67
C HIS A 134 -11.60 -3.37 -9.76
N SER A 135 -10.40 -3.97 -9.79
CA SER A 135 -9.26 -3.41 -9.06
C SER A 135 -8.83 -2.05 -9.61
N GLY A 136 -9.24 -1.67 -10.84
CA GLY A 136 -8.83 -0.44 -11.52
C GLY A 136 -7.37 -0.42 -11.96
N VAL A 137 -6.57 -1.44 -11.64
CA VAL A 137 -5.14 -1.48 -11.94
C VAL A 137 -4.90 -1.63 -13.44
N ALA A 138 -5.70 -2.45 -14.13
CA ALA A 138 -5.53 -2.64 -15.57
C ALA A 138 -5.76 -1.33 -16.36
N GLN A 139 -6.78 -0.56 -15.99
CA GLN A 139 -7.02 0.76 -16.58
C GLN A 139 -5.85 1.71 -16.32
N ALA A 140 -5.46 1.87 -15.06
CA ALA A 140 -4.38 2.78 -14.67
C ALA A 140 -3.03 2.42 -15.31
N ALA A 141 -2.73 1.13 -15.46
CA ALA A 141 -1.54 0.65 -16.14
C ALA A 141 -1.54 1.01 -17.64
N ARG A 142 -2.66 0.80 -18.34
CA ARG A 142 -2.79 1.14 -19.76
C ARG A 142 -2.66 2.65 -19.99
N GLU A 143 -3.34 3.46 -19.18
CA GLU A 143 -3.25 4.92 -19.25
C GLU A 143 -1.83 5.44 -18.96
N ALA A 144 -1.06 4.73 -18.13
CA ALA A 144 0.33 5.05 -17.86
C ALA A 144 1.31 4.55 -18.94
N GLY A 145 0.84 3.82 -19.96
CA GLY A 145 1.65 3.33 -21.08
C GLY A 145 2.27 1.94 -20.87
N ALA A 146 1.69 1.12 -20.00
CA ALA A 146 2.02 -0.30 -19.89
C ALA A 146 1.06 -1.18 -20.71
N VAL A 147 1.52 -2.37 -21.06
CA VAL A 147 0.69 -3.42 -21.65
C VAL A 147 0.20 -4.33 -20.51
N VAL A 148 -1.10 -4.54 -20.43
CA VAL A 148 -1.66 -5.49 -19.46
C VAL A 148 -1.72 -6.86 -20.12
N VAL A 149 -1.14 -7.87 -19.46
CA VAL A 149 -1.09 -9.25 -19.93
C VAL A 149 -1.69 -10.17 -18.87
N ASN A 150 -2.19 -11.34 -19.28
CA ASN A 150 -2.71 -12.42 -18.42
C ASN A 150 -2.05 -13.74 -18.85
#